data_AF-A0A846BEQ0-F1
#
_entry.id   AF-A0A846BEQ0-F1
#
_cell.length_a   1.000
_cell.length_b   1.000
_cell.length_c   1.000
_cell.angle_alpha   90.00
_cell.angle_beta   90.00
_cell.angle_gamma   90.00
#
_symmetry.space_group_name_H-M   'P 1'
#
loop_
_entity.id
_entity.type
_entity.pdbx_description
1 polymer ?
#
loop_
_entity_poly.entity_id
_entity_poly.type
_entity_poly.pdbx_seq_one_letter_code
_entity_poly.pdbx_strand_id
1 'polypeptide(L)' 'MTTAEAVYELVKTLPEEQANMVLAFAEFLQLKIPSRPSPKSQLLSSYLGILKDSPNFNEDPVEIQQGLRNEWE' A
#
# COMPACT_ATOMS: atom_id res chain seq x y z
N MET A 1 -21.07 2.73 13.86
CA MET A 1 -20.04 3.50 14.55
C MET A 1 -18.77 2.70 14.57
N THR A 2 -17.69 3.26 14.03
CA THR A 2 -16.36 2.66 14.10
C THR A 2 -15.71 2.98 15.45
N THR A 3 -14.68 2.22 15.83
CA THR A 3 -13.90 2.49 17.05
C THR A 3 -13.21 3.86 17.01
N ALA A 4 -12.79 4.31 15.83
CA ALA A 4 -12.19 5.63 15.64
C ALA A 4 -13.19 6.77 15.88
N GLU A 5 -14.43 6.63 15.39
CA GLU A 5 -15.51 7.60 15.63
C GLU A 5 -15.86 7.70 17.13
N ALA A 6 -15.91 6.58 17.84
CA ALA A 6 -16.18 6.57 19.28
C ALA A 6 -15.08 7.28 20.09
N VAL A 7 -13.81 7.07 19.72
CA VAL A 7 -12.67 7.76 20.35
C VAL A 7 -12.72 9.26 20.06
N TYR A 8 -13.06 9.65 18.82
CA TYR A 8 -13.17 11.05 18.44
C TYR A 8 -14.25 11.80 19.25
N GLU A 9 -15.45 11.23 19.35
CA GLU A 9 -16.53 11.84 20.14
C GLU A 9 -16.18 11.91 21.64
N LEU A 10 -15.47 10.91 22.17
CA LEU A 10 -15.01 10.92 23.56
C LEU A 10 -14.00 12.05 23.80
N VAL A 11 -12.98 12.17 22.93
CA VAL A 11 -11.95 13.23 23.04
C VAL A 11 -12.56 14.62 22.90
N LYS A 12 -13.58 14.78 22.05
CA LYS A 12 -14.29 16.05 21.85
C LYS A 12 -15.00 16.57 23.11
N THR A 13 -15.36 15.67 24.03
CA THR A 13 -16.01 16.03 25.30
C THR A 13 -15.05 16.24 26.47
N LEU A 14 -13.75 15.97 26.28
CA LEU A 14 -12.74 16.13 27.32
C LEU A 14 -12.30 17.59 27.48
N PRO A 15 -11.85 17.99 28.68
CA PRO A 15 -11.16 19.25 28.85
C PRO A 15 -9.79 19.26 28.13
N GLU A 16 -9.30 20.45 27.83
CA GLU A 16 -8.16 20.68 26.92
C GLU A 16 -6.88 19.96 27.37
N GLU A 17 -6.59 19.94 28.68
CA GLU A 17 -5.43 19.25 29.24
C GLU A 17 -5.45 17.74 28.94
N GLN A 18 -6.62 17.11 29.05
CA GLN A 18 -6.77 15.68 28.82
C GLN A 18 -6.76 15.35 27.31
N ALA A 19 -7.32 16.23 26.48
CA ALA A 19 -7.23 16.10 25.02
C ALA A 19 -5.77 16.15 24.54
N ASN A 20 -4.97 17.07 25.11
CA ASN A 20 -3.53 17.18 24.81
C ASN A 20 -2.75 15.92 25.20
N MET A 21 -3.08 15.27 26.31
CA MET A 21 -2.47 13.99 26.68
C MET A 21 -2.78 12.88 25.67
N VAL A 22 -4.01 12.82 25.16
CA VAL A 22 -4.39 11.85 24.12
C VAL A 22 -3.64 12.10 22.81
N LEU A 23 -3.47 13.36 22.42
CA LEU A 23 -2.66 13.75 21.26
C LEU A 23 -1.19 13.33 21.41
N ALA A 24 -0.57 13.64 22.55
CA ALA A 24 0.80 13.25 22.85
C ALA A 24 0.98 11.72 22.83
N PHE A 25 -0.01 10.97 23.32
CA PHE A 25 -0.02 9.51 23.25
C PHE A 25 -0.16 8.99 21.81
N ALA A 26 -1.01 9.62 20.98
CA ALA A 26 -1.16 9.25 19.58
C ALA A 26 0.14 9.47 18.79
N GLU A 27 0.85 10.58 19.02
CA GLU A 27 2.17 10.85 18.44
C GLU A 27 3.20 9.80 18.89
N PHE A 28 3.22 9.46 20.17
CA PHE A 28 4.09 8.40 20.70
C PHE A 28 3.83 7.05 20.02
N LEU A 29 2.57 6.69 19.76
CA LEU A 29 2.23 5.47 19.04
C LEU A 29 2.70 5.51 17.59
N GLN A 30 2.58 6.64 16.89
CA GLN A 30 3.11 6.78 15.53
C GLN A 30 4.63 6.58 15.47
N LEU A 31 5.35 7.04 16.48
CA LEU A 31 6.81 6.86 16.58
C LEU A 31 7.22 5.44 16.94
N LYS A 32 6.43 4.75 17.77
CA LYS A 32 6.72 3.40 18.28
C LYS A 32 6.27 2.28 17.37
N ILE A 33 5.24 2.50 16.56
CA ILE A 33 4.82 1.53 15.56
C ILE A 33 5.86 1.59 14.44
N PRO A 34 6.71 0.56 14.24
CA PRO A 34 7.57 0.53 13.07
C PRO A 34 6.64 0.69 11.88
N SER A 35 6.85 1.73 11.07
CA SER A 35 6.09 2.01 9.86
C SER A 35 5.87 0.68 9.17
N ARG A 36 4.66 0.14 9.30
CA ARG A 36 4.25 -1.04 8.57
C ARG A 36 4.56 -0.65 7.14
N PRO A 37 5.43 -1.37 6.41
CA PRO A 37 5.79 -0.93 5.08
C PRO A 37 4.47 -0.66 4.39
N SER A 38 4.20 0.61 4.09
CA SER A 38 3.10 0.93 3.20
C SER A 38 3.32 0.00 2.03
N PRO A 39 2.27 -0.64 1.47
CA PRO A 39 2.45 -1.33 0.21
C PRO A 39 3.13 -0.28 -0.66
N LYS A 40 4.42 -0.48 -0.94
CA LYS A 40 5.24 0.51 -1.62
C LYS A 40 4.36 0.85 -2.80
N SER A 41 4.04 2.13 -2.99
CA SER A 41 3.47 2.56 -4.27
C SER A 41 4.47 2.06 -5.29
N GLN A 42 4.25 0.87 -5.82
CA GLN A 42 5.16 0.20 -6.72
C GLN A 42 5.07 1.07 -7.95
N LEU A 43 6.10 1.90 -8.11
CA LEU A 43 6.23 2.75 -9.28
C LEU A 43 6.10 1.82 -10.49
N LEU A 44 5.49 2.28 -11.57
CA LEU A 44 5.38 1.48 -12.79
C LEU A 44 6.77 1.00 -13.28
N SER A 45 7.82 1.76 -12.97
CA SER A 45 9.21 1.38 -13.20
C SER A 45 9.66 0.14 -12.43
N SER A 46 9.06 -0.17 -11.28
CA SER A 46 9.30 -1.41 -10.55
C SER A 46 8.81 -2.64 -11.32
N TYR A 47 8.00 -2.49 -12.35
CA TYR A 47 7.51 -3.57 -13.21
C TYR A 47 8.23 -3.66 -14.57
N LEU A 48 9.04 -2.65 -14.93
CA LEU A 48 9.80 -2.65 -16.17
C LEU A 48 10.93 -3.69 -16.07
N GLY A 49 10.98 -4.61 -17.03
CA GLY A 49 12.03 -5.62 -17.12
C GLY A 49 11.82 -6.88 -16.28
N ILE A 50 10.82 -6.94 -15.38
CA ILE A 50 10.50 -8.16 -14.62
C ILE A 50 10.07 -9.29 -15.57
N LEU A 51 9.36 -8.95 -16.65
CA LEU A 51 8.90 -9.94 -17.63
C LEU A 51 10.04 -10.53 -18.45
N LYS A 52 11.22 -9.89 -18.50
CA LYS A 52 12.37 -10.41 -19.23
C LYS A 52 12.84 -11.78 -18.70
N ASP A 53 12.70 -12.01 -17.40
CA ASP A 53 13.07 -13.28 -16.77
C ASP A 53 11.85 -14.20 -16.59
N SER A 54 10.68 -13.81 -17.11
CA SER A 54 9.46 -14.62 -17.04
C SER A 54 9.60 -15.86 -17.90
N PRO A 55 9.30 -17.07 -17.40
CA PRO A 55 9.32 -18.28 -18.22
C PRO A 55 8.33 -18.23 -19.41
N ASN A 56 7.34 -17.34 -19.37
CA ASN A 56 6.29 -17.24 -20.38
C ASN A 56 6.38 -15.98 -21.26
N PHE A 57 7.19 -14.99 -20.88
CA PHE A 57 7.21 -13.66 -21.52
C PHE A 57 8.64 -13.12 -21.73
N ASN A 58 9.64 -14.00 -21.72
CA ASN A 58 11.05 -13.70 -21.92
C ASN A 58 11.50 -13.74 -23.39
N GLU A 59 10.64 -14.16 -24.30
CA GLU A 59 10.92 -14.19 -25.73
C GLU A 59 10.73 -12.81 -26.39
N ASP A 60 11.05 -12.70 -27.68
CA ASP A 60 10.78 -11.48 -28.44
C ASP A 60 9.26 -11.21 -28.45
N PRO A 61 8.80 -9.99 -28.12
CA PRO A 61 7.38 -9.64 -28.15
C PRO A 61 6.68 -9.97 -29.46
N VAL A 62 7.38 -9.90 -30.60
CA VAL A 62 6.84 -10.23 -31.93
C VAL A 62 6.61 -11.73 -32.06
N GLU A 63 7.56 -12.54 -31.61
CA GLU A 63 7.46 -14.01 -31.64
C GLU A 63 6.32 -14.49 -30.74
N ILE A 64 6.19 -13.93 -29.54
CA ILE A 64 5.08 -14.22 -28.61
C ILE A 64 3.73 -13.89 -29.26
N GLN A 65 3.62 -12.72 -29.89
CA GLN A 65 2.39 -12.30 -30.57
C GLN A 65 2.05 -13.19 -31.76
N GLN A 66 3.07 -13.67 -32.47
CA GLN A 66 2.90 -14.54 -33.62
C GLN A 66 2.47 -15.96 -33.20
N GLY A 67 3.08 -16.52 -32.16
CA GLY A 67 2.64 -17.78 -31.55
C GLY A 67 1.19 -17.73 -31.11
N LEU A 68 0.80 -16.71 -30.33
CA LEU A 68 -0.57 -16.52 -29.88
C LEU A 68 -1.58 -16.37 -31.04
N ARG A 69 -1.18 -15.73 -32.14
CA ARG A 69 -2.03 -15.63 -33.33
C ARG A 69 -2.20 -16.97 -34.03
N ASN A 70 -1.11 -17.71 -34.20
CA ASN A 70 -1.11 -18.99 -34.92
C ASN A 70 -1.84 -20.09 -34.14
N GLU A 71 -1.83 -20.04 -32.80
CA GLU A 71 -2.58 -20.98 -31.95
C GLU A 71 -4.11 -20.84 -32.04
N TRP A 72 -4.61 -19.74 -32.63
CA TRP A 72 -6.04 -19.49 -32.81
C TRP A 72 -6.57 -19.96 -34.18
N GLU A 73 -5.69 -20.42 -35.08
CA GLU A 73 -6.04 -21.03 -36.37
C GLU A 73 -6.09 -22.57 -36.27
#